data_AF-A0A961PQG8-F1
#
_entry.id   AF-A0A961PQG8-F1
#
_cell.length_a   1.000
_cell.length_b   1.000
_cell.length_c   1.000
_cell.angle_alpha   90.00
_cell.angle_beta   90.00
_cell.angle_gamma   90.00
#
_symmetry.space_group_name_H-M   'P 1'
#
loop_
_entity.id
_entity.type
_entity.pdbx_description
1 polymer ?
#
loop_
_entity_poly.entity_id
_entity_poly.type
_entity_poly.pdbx_seq_one_letter_code
_entity_poly.pdbx_strand_id
1 'polypeptide(L)'
;MRFIRWAIFLALIAGAAFWVVSRPAPLSDDAIAGLSGDAVRGETVFWAGGCAACHAAPGAEGDARLVLSGGYRINSPFGTFVAPNISPSDQGIGGWSSGDLANALIAGVGTGGQHLYPA
;
A
#
# COMPACT_ATOMS: atom_id res chain seq x y z
N MET A 1 -38.20 -26.60 -2.58
CA MET A 1 -37.17 -26.47 -3.66
C MET A 1 -37.08 -25.07 -4.28
N ARG A 2 -38.19 -24.37 -4.60
CA ARG A 2 -38.14 -23.00 -5.20
C ARG A 2 -37.51 -21.96 -4.27
N PHE A 3 -37.84 -21.97 -2.98
CA PHE A 3 -37.26 -21.07 -1.98
C PHE A 3 -35.73 -21.21 -1.86
N ILE A 4 -35.23 -22.46 -1.78
CA ILE A 4 -33.79 -22.74 -1.71
C ILE A 4 -33.05 -22.21 -2.94
N ARG A 5 -33.63 -22.36 -4.14
CA ARG A 5 -33.05 -21.81 -5.38
C ARG A 5 -32.93 -20.28 -5.34
N TRP A 6 -33.95 -19.58 -4.85
CA TRP A 6 -33.91 -18.12 -4.68
C TRP A 6 -32.90 -17.67 -3.63
N ALA A 7 -32.83 -18.36 -2.50
CA ALA A 7 -31.85 -18.05 -1.46
C ALA A 7 -30.40 -18.19 -1.97
N ILE A 8 -30.11 -19.27 -2.70
CA ILE A 8 -28.79 -19.47 -3.33
C ILE A 8 -28.51 -18.36 -4.35
N PHE A 9 -29.47 -18.03 -5.19
CA PHE A 9 -29.31 -16.97 -6.19
C PHE A 9 -28.99 -15.61 -5.55
N LEU A 10 -29.72 -15.22 -4.51
CA LEU A 10 -29.47 -13.98 -3.79
C LEU A 10 -28.10 -13.98 -3.08
N ALA A 11 -27.70 -15.10 -2.50
CA ALA A 11 -26.39 -15.25 -1.87
C ALA A 11 -25.25 -15.08 -2.89
N LEU A 12 -25.40 -15.63 -4.10
CA LEU A 12 -24.43 -15.46 -5.18
C LEU A 12 -24.32 -14.01 -5.64
N ILE A 13 -25.46 -13.32 -5.78
CA ILE A 13 -25.46 -11.88 -6.13
C ILE A 13 -24.78 -11.07 -5.04
N ALA A 14 -25.12 -11.31 -3.77
CA ALA A 14 -24.51 -10.61 -2.65
C ALA A 14 -23.00 -10.86 -2.57
N GLY A 15 -22.56 -12.11 -2.76
CA GLY A 15 -21.14 -12.46 -2.79
C GLY A 15 -20.39 -11.79 -3.95
N ALA A 16 -20.99 -11.75 -5.15
CA ALA A 16 -20.41 -11.05 -6.28
C ALA A 16 -20.32 -9.54 -6.05
N ALA A 17 -21.38 -8.93 -5.53
CA ALA A 17 -21.40 -7.49 -5.20
C ALA A 17 -20.37 -7.15 -4.13
N PHE A 18 -20.27 -7.97 -3.08
CA PHE A 18 -19.25 -7.81 -2.03
C PHE A 18 -17.85 -7.86 -2.64
N TRP A 19 -17.54 -8.87 -3.45
CA TRP A 19 -16.24 -8.99 -4.09
C TRP A 19 -15.91 -7.79 -5.00
N VAL A 20 -16.88 -7.31 -5.79
CA VAL A 20 -16.68 -6.14 -6.67
C VAL A 20 -16.35 -4.89 -5.87
N VAL A 21 -17.01 -4.68 -4.74
CA VAL A 21 -16.80 -3.49 -3.89
C VAL A 21 -15.53 -3.60 -3.04
N SER A 22 -15.14 -4.81 -2.64
CA SER A 22 -14.02 -5.02 -1.71
C SER A 22 -12.70 -5.40 -2.39
N ARG A 23 -12.68 -5.68 -3.70
CA ARG A 23 -11.44 -6.05 -4.40
C ARG A 23 -10.45 -4.88 -4.46
N PRO A 24 -9.14 -5.14 -4.51
CA PRO A 24 -8.15 -4.12 -4.85
C PRO A 24 -8.51 -3.41 -6.16
N ALA A 25 -8.43 -2.08 -6.15
CA ALA A 25 -8.74 -1.23 -7.28
C ALA A 25 -7.52 -0.35 -7.58
N PRO A 26 -6.57 -0.82 -8.41
CA PRO A 26 -5.43 0.00 -8.78
C PRO A 26 -5.89 1.21 -9.60
N LEU A 27 -5.05 2.25 -9.59
CA LEU A 27 -5.19 3.41 -10.46
C LEU A 27 -5.17 2.97 -11.94
N SER A 28 -5.78 3.77 -12.80
CA SER A 28 -5.68 3.54 -14.25
C SER A 28 -4.24 3.77 -14.74
N ASP A 29 -3.87 3.09 -15.82
CA ASP A 29 -2.50 3.16 -16.38
C ASP A 29 -2.10 4.58 -16.80
N ASP A 30 -3.09 5.43 -17.10
CA ASP A 30 -2.92 6.82 -17.50
C ASP A 30 -3.01 7.82 -16.33
N ALA A 31 -3.30 7.36 -15.10
CA ALA A 31 -3.53 8.24 -13.93
C ALA A 31 -2.35 9.17 -13.63
N ILE A 32 -1.14 8.75 -13.99
CA ILE A 32 0.08 9.55 -13.85
C ILE A 32 0.77 9.84 -15.19
N ALA A 33 0.09 9.58 -16.32
CA ALA A 33 0.65 9.84 -17.63
C ALA A 33 1.00 11.32 -17.80
N GLY A 34 2.21 11.58 -18.30
CA GLY A 34 2.71 12.94 -18.49
C GLY A 34 3.18 13.65 -17.21
N LEU A 35 3.04 13.02 -16.03
CA LEU A 35 3.70 13.51 -14.82
C LEU A 35 5.19 13.15 -14.85
N SER A 36 6.01 14.04 -14.31
CA SER A 36 7.44 13.81 -14.10
C SER A 36 7.77 14.01 -12.62
N GLY A 37 8.72 13.21 -12.11
CA GLY A 37 9.17 13.32 -10.73
C GLY A 37 10.08 14.54 -10.53
N ASP A 38 9.91 15.21 -9.40
CA ASP A 38 10.79 16.28 -8.91
C ASP A 38 11.23 15.91 -7.50
N ALA A 39 12.52 15.66 -7.31
CA ALA A 39 13.06 15.20 -6.03
C ALA A 39 12.93 16.26 -4.91
N VAL A 40 12.97 17.55 -5.24
CA VAL A 40 12.82 18.63 -4.24
C VAL A 40 11.39 18.67 -3.71
N ARG A 41 10.41 18.50 -4.62
CA ARG A 41 9.00 18.34 -4.21
C ARG A 41 8.77 17.01 -3.51
N GLY A 42 9.42 15.94 -3.98
CA GLY A 42 9.38 14.61 -3.38
C GLY A 42 9.87 14.61 -1.94
N GLU A 43 10.95 15.34 -1.64
CA GLU A 43 11.45 15.52 -0.27
C GLU A 43 10.38 16.17 0.63
N THR A 44 9.66 17.17 0.14
CA THR A 44 8.57 17.80 0.89
C THR A 44 7.48 16.78 1.24
N VAL A 45 7.07 15.96 0.28
CA VAL A 45 6.09 14.88 0.49
C VAL A 45 6.61 13.83 1.45
N PHE A 46 7.88 13.44 1.33
CA PHE A 46 8.52 12.44 2.19
C PHE A 46 8.48 12.85 3.67
N TRP A 47 8.80 14.11 3.96
CA TRP A 47 8.75 14.64 5.33
C TRP A 47 7.32 14.85 5.82
N ALA A 48 6.43 15.39 4.98
CA ALA A 48 5.02 15.59 5.34
C ALA A 48 4.28 14.27 5.58
N GLY A 49 4.58 13.24 4.79
CA GLY A 49 4.04 11.90 4.94
C GLY A 49 4.70 11.09 6.06
N GLY A 50 5.74 11.62 6.70
CA GLY A 50 6.41 10.97 7.82
C GLY A 50 7.01 9.62 7.47
N CYS A 51 7.49 9.41 6.24
CA CYS A 51 7.93 8.10 5.76
C CYS A 51 8.97 7.47 6.70
N ALA A 52 9.96 8.24 7.14
CA ALA A 52 11.00 7.79 8.07
C ALA A 52 10.50 7.55 9.50
N ALA A 53 9.29 7.97 9.87
CA ALA A 53 8.76 7.76 11.21
C ALA A 53 8.54 6.26 11.49
N CYS A 54 7.99 5.54 10.51
CA CYS A 54 7.72 4.11 10.60
C CYS A 54 8.73 3.26 9.83
N HIS A 55 9.28 3.75 8.73
CA HIS A 55 10.14 2.93 7.87
C HIS A 55 11.64 3.00 8.22
N ALA A 56 12.05 3.83 9.18
CA ALA A 56 13.40 3.74 9.71
C ALA A 56 13.59 2.44 10.52
N ALA A 57 14.81 1.92 10.54
CA ALA A 57 15.16 0.78 11.41
C ALA A 57 14.90 1.14 12.88
N PRO A 58 14.44 0.20 13.72
CA PRO A 58 14.32 0.43 15.16
C PRO A 58 15.63 0.94 15.76
N GLY A 59 15.58 2.07 16.47
CA GLY A 59 16.77 2.69 17.08
C GLY A 59 17.66 3.47 16.11
N ALA A 60 17.26 3.66 14.84
CA ALA A 60 18.00 4.52 13.93
C ALA A 60 17.87 6.00 14.30
N GLU A 61 19.00 6.70 14.30
CA GLU A 61 19.15 8.12 14.62
C GLU A 61 19.85 8.87 13.49
N GLY A 62 19.63 10.18 13.41
CA GLY A 62 20.20 11.03 12.35
C GLY A 62 19.91 10.49 10.96
N ASP A 63 20.93 10.51 10.10
CA ASP A 63 20.82 10.09 8.69
C ASP A 63 20.58 8.58 8.52
N ALA A 64 20.87 7.76 9.54
CA ALA A 64 20.57 6.32 9.49
C ALA A 64 19.06 6.05 9.34
N ARG A 65 18.21 7.01 9.73
CA ARG A 65 16.76 6.94 9.54
C ARG A 65 16.37 6.95 8.06
N LEU A 66 17.21 7.52 7.20
CA LEU A 66 16.98 7.64 5.75
C LEU A 66 17.35 6.37 4.97
N VAL A 67 17.89 5.34 5.64
CA VAL A 67 18.09 4.01 5.02
C VAL A 67 16.75 3.34 4.71
N LEU A 68 15.73 3.61 5.53
CA LEU A 68 14.34 3.17 5.32
C LEU A 68 14.15 1.64 5.21
N SER A 69 14.95 0.88 5.94
CA SER A 69 14.94 -0.59 5.91
C SER A 69 13.68 -1.23 6.53
N GLY A 70 12.80 -0.44 7.15
CA GLY A 70 11.62 -0.94 7.87
C GLY A 70 11.96 -1.62 9.20
N GLY A 71 11.02 -2.42 9.69
CA GLY A 71 11.16 -3.21 10.91
C GLY A 71 10.56 -2.59 12.17
N TYR A 72 10.06 -1.35 12.10
CA TYR A 72 9.34 -0.74 13.22
C TYR A 72 8.07 -1.54 13.55
N ARG A 73 7.85 -1.81 14.84
CA ARG A 73 6.75 -2.64 15.33
C ARG A 73 5.64 -1.78 15.92
N ILE A 74 4.47 -1.82 15.31
CA ILE A 74 3.26 -1.12 15.74
C ILE A 74 2.31 -2.15 16.35
N ASN A 75 2.13 -2.09 17.66
CA ASN A 75 1.23 -3.01 18.36
C ASN A 75 -0.22 -2.53 18.26
N SER A 76 -1.13 -3.43 17.88
CA SER A 76 -2.57 -3.17 17.82
C SER A 76 -3.36 -4.32 18.44
N PRO A 77 -4.67 -4.13 18.71
CA PRO A 77 -5.56 -5.23 19.12
C PRO A 77 -5.65 -6.40 18.13
N PHE A 78 -5.26 -6.18 16.87
CA PHE A 78 -5.32 -7.16 15.79
C PHE A 78 -3.96 -7.84 15.53
N GLY A 79 -2.94 -7.52 16.34
CA GLY A 79 -1.58 -8.04 16.21
C GLY A 79 -0.52 -6.95 16.08
N THR A 80 0.74 -7.37 15.91
CA THR A 80 1.87 -6.47 15.68
C THR A 80 2.10 -6.29 14.19
N PHE A 81 1.98 -5.06 13.71
CA PHE A 81 2.37 -4.69 12.36
C PHE A 81 3.85 -4.36 12.31
N VAL A 82 4.52 -4.81 11.26
CA VAL A 82 5.94 -4.52 11.03
C VAL A 82 6.01 -3.66 9.78
N ALA A 83 6.51 -2.44 9.92
CA ALA A 83 6.68 -1.54 8.77
C ALA A 83 7.60 -2.19 7.72
N PRO A 84 7.20 -2.23 6.43
CA PRO A 84 7.99 -2.87 5.39
C PRO A 84 9.26 -2.06 5.06
N ASN A 85 10.21 -2.71 4.39
CA ASN A 85 11.38 -2.06 3.83
C ASN A 85 10.97 -1.21 2.62
N ILE A 86 11.22 0.10 2.66
CA ILE A 86 10.99 1.01 1.52
C ILE A 86 12.27 1.69 1.06
N SER A 87 13.43 1.11 1.41
CA SER A 87 14.71 1.55 0.86
C SER A 87 14.71 1.48 -0.68
N PRO A 88 15.54 2.28 -1.36
CA PRO A 88 15.70 2.21 -2.82
C PRO A 88 16.48 0.96 -3.28
N SER A 89 16.70 -0.02 -2.40
CA SER A 89 17.36 -1.28 -2.74
C SER A 89 16.40 -2.27 -3.39
N ASP A 90 16.93 -3.32 -4.01
CA ASP A 90 16.15 -4.44 -4.56
C ASP A 90 15.32 -5.18 -3.51
N GLN A 91 15.71 -5.09 -2.23
CA GLN A 91 14.97 -5.66 -1.10
C GLN A 91 13.87 -4.74 -0.57
N GLY A 92 13.81 -3.49 -1.06
CA GLY A 92 12.79 -2.51 -0.77
C GLY A 92 11.97 -2.19 -2.01
N ILE A 93 11.87 -0.90 -2.36
CA ILE A 93 11.09 -0.42 -3.50
C ILE A 93 11.96 0.00 -4.70
N GLY A 94 13.24 -0.38 -4.73
CA GLY A 94 14.18 0.04 -5.79
C GLY A 94 13.74 -0.33 -7.21
N GLY A 95 12.99 -1.42 -7.36
CA GLY A 95 12.42 -1.87 -8.64
C GLY A 95 11.02 -1.35 -8.95
N TRP A 96 10.42 -0.53 -8.08
CA TRP A 96 9.05 -0.04 -8.27
C TRP A 96 9.01 1.08 -9.31
N SER A 97 8.02 1.03 -10.18
CA SER A 97 7.70 2.15 -11.06
C SER A 97 7.03 3.28 -10.27
N SER A 98 6.95 4.48 -10.86
CA SER A 98 6.15 5.57 -10.29
C SER A 98 4.67 5.21 -10.16
N GLY A 99 4.17 4.33 -11.04
CA GLY A 99 2.80 3.81 -10.98
C GLY A 99 2.59 2.87 -9.80
N ASP A 100 3.58 2.04 -9.47
CA ASP A 100 3.55 1.17 -8.29
C ASP A 100 3.55 2.01 -7.01
N LEU A 101 4.40 3.04 -6.95
CA LEU A 101 4.43 3.95 -5.81
C LEU A 101 3.11 4.72 -5.66
N ALA A 102 2.53 5.19 -6.77
CA ALA A 102 1.23 5.86 -6.75
C ALA A 102 0.10 4.92 -6.30
N ASN A 103 0.08 3.67 -6.79
CA ASN A 103 -0.86 2.65 -6.36
C ASN A 103 -0.76 2.38 -4.86
N ALA A 104 0.45 2.25 -4.33
CA ALA A 104 0.67 1.98 -2.92
C ALA A 104 0.21 3.15 -2.03
N LEU A 105 0.53 4.39 -2.41
CA LEU A 105 0.25 5.57 -1.60
C LEU A 105 -1.18 6.09 -1.72
N ILE A 106 -1.79 5.99 -2.91
CA ILE A 106 -3.11 6.58 -3.21
C ILE A 106 -4.21 5.53 -3.17
N ALA A 107 -3.98 4.37 -3.77
CA ALA A 107 -4.97 3.30 -3.89
C ALA A 107 -4.83 2.22 -2.80
N GLY A 108 -3.73 2.21 -2.05
CA GLY A 108 -3.43 1.15 -1.09
C GLY A 108 -3.22 -0.21 -1.77
N VAL A 109 -2.74 -0.25 -3.01
CA VAL A 109 -2.55 -1.49 -3.78
C VAL A 109 -1.08 -1.75 -4.02
N GLY A 110 -0.62 -2.97 -3.69
CA GLY A 110 0.76 -3.40 -3.90
C GLY A 110 1.02 -3.89 -5.32
N THR A 111 2.29 -4.13 -5.65
CA THR A 111 2.74 -4.56 -6.99
C THR A 111 2.16 -5.90 -7.45
N GLY A 112 1.72 -6.76 -6.53
CA GLY A 112 1.02 -8.01 -6.85
C GLY A 112 -0.50 -7.87 -6.95
N GLY A 113 -1.03 -6.64 -6.89
CA GLY A 113 -2.46 -6.37 -6.93
C GLY A 113 -3.20 -6.65 -5.63
N GLN A 114 -2.49 -6.91 -4.52
CA GLN A 114 -3.08 -7.09 -3.20
C GLN A 114 -3.34 -5.75 -2.49
N HIS A 115 -4.28 -5.73 -1.54
CA HIS A 115 -4.41 -4.63 -0.58
C HIS A 115 -3.14 -4.52 0.28
N LEU A 116 -2.62 -3.32 0.44
CA LEU A 116 -1.60 -3.01 1.44
C LEU A 116 -2.28 -2.69 2.77
N TYR A 117 -1.63 -3.11 3.85
CA TYR A 117 -2.09 -2.89 5.21
C TYR A 117 -0.92 -2.35 6.06
N PRO A 118 -1.12 -1.41 6.99
CA PRO A 118 -2.36 -0.74 7.37
C PRO A 118 -2.59 0.49 6.48
N ALA A 119 -3.34 0.34 5.40
CA ALA A 119 -3.95 1.47 4.70
C ALA A 119 -5.28 1.82 5.39
#